data_AF-A0A422MYZ3-F1
#
_entry.id   AF-A0A422MYZ3-F1
#
_cell.length_a   1.000
_cell.length_b   1.000
_cell.length_c   1.000
_cell.angle_alpha   90.00
_cell.angle_beta   90.00
_cell.angle_gamma   90.00
#
_symmetry.space_group_name_H-M   'P 1'
#
loop_
_entity.id
_entity.type
_entity.pdbx_description
1 polymer ?
#
loop_
_entity_poly.entity_id
_entity_poly.type
_entity_poly.pdbx_seq_one_letter_code
_entity_poly.pdbx_strand_id
1 'polypeptide(L)'
;MAEQMPWGSNSGCELLTEKCLTNGVTRYPEMFCRSPSNLMECASDRFAVGNCRIYRFASPLPATFQYFRNPRRGGLFGELMDYCPFIFSYEGTQCINGDADVIRGSRIGPRSRCLKTRRLRDSFGFTGDVCAEVSCDNDTVSVRYLGDDVWHACPEGKRITPTGSVFRGGKIVCPRRIEVCYVH
;
A
#
# COMPACT_ATOMS: atom_id res chain seq x y z
N MET A 1 -11.39 -23.93 1.57
CA MET A 1 -11.72 -22.76 2.42
C MET A 1 -11.74 -21.53 1.54
N ALA A 2 -12.61 -20.55 1.81
CA ALA A 2 -12.60 -19.29 1.08
C ALA A 2 -11.44 -18.41 1.58
N GLU A 3 -10.71 -17.80 0.66
CA GLU A 3 -9.69 -16.81 0.99
C GLU A 3 -10.34 -15.50 1.44
N GLN A 4 -9.70 -14.81 2.37
CA GLN A 4 -10.18 -13.52 2.85
C GLN A 4 -9.66 -12.40 1.95
N MET A 5 -10.54 -11.50 1.52
CA MET A 5 -10.19 -10.30 0.76
C MET A 5 -10.27 -9.08 1.69
N PRO A 6 -9.14 -8.44 2.06
CA PRO A 6 -9.15 -7.25 2.90
C PRO A 6 -9.89 -6.06 2.29
N TRP A 7 -9.88 -5.97 0.96
CA TRP A 7 -10.54 -4.90 0.21
C TRP A 7 -12.06 -4.91 0.45
N GLY A 8 -12.59 -3.81 1.00
CA GLY A 8 -14.01 -3.67 1.31
C GLY A 8 -14.52 -4.49 2.51
N SER A 9 -13.65 -5.28 3.16
CA SER A 9 -14.04 -6.10 4.30
C SER A 9 -14.43 -5.24 5.50
N ASN A 10 -15.64 -5.48 6.01
CA ASN A 10 -16.23 -4.74 7.12
C ASN A 10 -16.30 -3.21 6.89
N SER A 11 -16.43 -2.77 5.63
CA SER A 11 -16.47 -1.34 5.27
C SER A 11 -17.87 -0.70 5.39
N GLY A 12 -18.93 -1.47 5.62
CA GLY A 12 -20.30 -0.96 5.67
C GLY A 12 -20.94 -0.77 4.29
N CYS A 13 -22.23 -0.43 4.27
CA CYS A 13 -23.02 -0.26 3.04
C CYS A 13 -22.58 0.98 2.26
N GLU A 14 -22.05 1.99 2.97
CA GLU A 14 -21.63 3.28 2.42
C GLU A 14 -20.52 3.13 1.39
N LEU A 15 -19.74 2.04 1.42
CA LEU A 15 -18.77 1.77 0.36
C LEU A 15 -19.43 1.58 -1.00
N LEU A 16 -20.65 1.02 -1.03
CA LEU A 16 -21.40 0.70 -2.25
C LEU A 16 -22.40 1.80 -2.62
N THR A 17 -22.92 2.53 -1.64
CA THR A 17 -23.95 3.55 -1.86
C THR A 17 -23.40 4.97 -1.99
N GLU A 18 -22.24 5.26 -1.40
CA GLU A 18 -21.63 6.59 -1.41
C GLU A 18 -20.42 6.65 -2.34
N LYS A 19 -20.01 7.88 -2.68
CA LYS A 19 -18.77 8.10 -3.43
C LYS A 19 -17.55 7.66 -2.61
N CYS A 20 -16.57 7.06 -3.29
CA CYS A 20 -15.28 6.71 -2.69
C CYS A 20 -14.54 7.90 -2.04
N LEU A 21 -14.71 9.10 -2.61
CA LEU A 21 -14.28 10.36 -1.99
C LEU A 21 -15.33 11.45 -2.19
N THR A 22 -15.38 12.37 -1.23
CA THR A 22 -16.15 13.61 -1.33
C THR A 22 -15.22 14.78 -1.05
N ASN A 23 -15.14 15.74 -1.98
CA ASN A 23 -14.24 16.89 -1.89
C ASN A 23 -12.77 16.53 -1.62
N GLY A 24 -12.31 15.38 -2.11
CA GLY A 24 -10.95 14.87 -1.91
C GLY A 24 -10.72 14.18 -0.56
N VAL A 25 -11.77 13.90 0.20
CA VAL A 25 -11.70 13.18 1.48
C VAL A 25 -12.37 11.81 1.31
N THR A 26 -11.68 10.75 1.74
CA THR A 26 -12.23 9.39 1.77
C THR A 26 -12.50 8.93 3.20
N ARG A 27 -13.48 8.04 3.36
CA ARG A 27 -13.67 7.24 4.58
C ARG A 27 -12.83 5.95 4.58
N TYR A 28 -12.26 5.57 3.44
CA TYR A 28 -11.56 4.30 3.23
C TYR A 28 -10.10 4.54 2.79
N PRO A 29 -9.23 5.10 3.66
CA PRO A 29 -7.86 5.46 3.31
C PRO A 29 -6.97 4.28 2.94
N GLU A 30 -7.35 3.05 3.32
CA GLU A 30 -6.65 1.82 2.94
C GLU A 30 -6.97 1.35 1.52
N MET A 31 -8.05 1.86 0.92
CA MET A 31 -8.52 1.51 -0.43
C MET A 31 -8.27 2.65 -1.42
N PHE A 32 -8.58 3.88 -1.01
CA PHE A 32 -8.53 5.05 -1.86
C PHE A 32 -7.54 6.08 -1.36
N CYS A 33 -6.80 6.68 -2.29
CA CYS A 33 -5.78 7.66 -1.99
C CYS A 33 -6.27 9.07 -2.36
N ARG A 34 -5.84 10.09 -1.60
CA ARG A 34 -6.37 11.46 -1.71
C ARG A 34 -5.47 12.44 -2.45
N SER A 35 -4.18 12.11 -2.57
CA SER A 35 -3.19 13.01 -3.13
C SER A 35 -2.01 12.22 -3.69
N PRO A 36 -1.40 12.68 -4.79
CA PRO A 36 -0.14 12.11 -5.24
C PRO A 36 0.94 12.32 -4.18
N SER A 37 1.80 11.32 -4.04
CA SER A 37 3.00 11.33 -3.19
C SER A 37 4.21 11.07 -4.09
N ASN A 38 5.36 11.65 -3.74
CA ASN A 38 6.63 11.30 -4.39
C ASN A 38 7.25 10.03 -3.80
N LEU A 39 6.74 9.58 -2.66
CA LEU A 39 7.12 8.32 -2.03
C LEU A 39 6.12 7.26 -2.43
N MET A 40 6.65 6.08 -2.76
CA MET A 40 5.81 4.94 -3.06
C MET A 40 5.10 4.44 -1.80
N GLU A 41 3.86 4.02 -1.98
CA GLU A 41 2.98 3.54 -0.93
C GLU A 41 2.53 2.12 -1.26
N CYS A 42 2.15 1.32 -0.26
CA CYS A 42 1.58 0.00 -0.52
C CYS A 42 0.26 0.11 -1.28
N ALA A 43 0.16 -0.70 -2.35
CA ALA A 43 -1.13 -1.08 -2.89
C ALA A 43 -1.93 -1.87 -1.84
N SER A 44 -3.26 -1.82 -1.93
CA SER A 44 -4.15 -2.38 -0.92
C SER A 44 -4.05 -3.90 -0.79
N ASP A 45 -3.63 -4.58 -1.85
CA ASP A 45 -3.39 -6.03 -1.91
C ASP A 45 -2.03 -6.44 -1.30
N ARG A 46 -1.20 -5.47 -0.91
CA ARG A 46 0.14 -5.65 -0.34
C ARG A 46 1.10 -6.43 -1.25
N PHE A 47 0.83 -6.57 -2.55
CA PHE A 47 1.73 -7.27 -3.47
C PHE A 47 2.74 -6.36 -4.15
N ALA A 48 2.54 -5.06 -4.09
CA ALA A 48 3.40 -4.07 -4.70
C ALA A 48 3.39 -2.75 -3.92
N VAL A 49 4.42 -1.95 -4.18
CA VAL A 49 4.33 -0.51 -3.92
C VAL A 49 3.80 0.19 -5.16
N GLY A 50 3.36 1.44 -5.02
CA GLY A 50 2.85 2.21 -6.13
C GLY A 50 2.69 3.67 -5.78
N ASN A 51 2.02 4.41 -6.65
CA ASN A 51 1.74 5.82 -6.43
C ASN A 51 0.24 6.08 -6.54
N CYS A 52 -0.24 7.07 -5.79
CA CYS A 52 -1.60 7.55 -5.91
C CYS A 52 -1.82 8.20 -7.28
N ARG A 53 -2.58 7.55 -8.16
CA ARG A 53 -2.85 8.04 -9.51
C ARG A 53 -4.07 8.95 -9.53
N ILE A 54 -3.81 10.25 -9.64
CA ILE A 54 -4.84 11.28 -9.85
C ILE A 54 -4.46 12.08 -11.08
N TYR A 55 -5.36 12.12 -12.05
CA TYR A 55 -5.20 12.83 -13.31
C TYR A 55 -6.01 14.12 -13.34
N ARG A 56 -5.64 15.01 -14.26
CA ARG A 56 -6.44 16.19 -14.62
C ARG A 56 -6.93 16.05 -16.05
N PHE A 57 -8.24 16.00 -16.22
CA PHE A 57 -8.91 15.88 -17.51
C PHE A 57 -9.10 17.26 -18.17
N ALA A 58 -9.22 17.27 -19.50
CA ALA A 58 -9.47 18.50 -20.26
C ALA A 58 -10.86 19.09 -19.92
N SER A 59 -11.86 18.21 -19.84
CA SER A 59 -13.24 18.52 -19.48
C SER A 59 -13.60 17.98 -18.08
N PRO A 60 -14.62 18.54 -17.41
CA PRO A 60 -15.17 17.97 -16.19
C PRO A 60 -15.58 16.50 -16.37
N LEU A 61 -15.33 15.68 -15.35
CA LEU A 61 -15.87 14.32 -15.28
C LEU A 61 -17.40 14.36 -15.10
N PRO A 62 -18.12 13.29 -15.45
CA PRO A 62 -19.53 13.14 -15.08
C PRO A 62 -19.76 13.36 -13.58
N ALA A 63 -20.88 13.96 -13.19
CA ALA A 63 -21.14 14.38 -11.81
C ALA A 63 -21.02 13.24 -10.77
N THR A 64 -21.37 12.01 -11.16
CA THR A 64 -21.22 10.80 -10.35
C THR A 64 -19.75 10.48 -10.02
N PHE A 65 -18.82 10.79 -10.93
CA PHE A 65 -17.38 10.54 -10.81
C PHE A 65 -16.57 11.77 -10.36
N GLN A 66 -17.24 12.86 -10.00
CA GLN A 66 -16.58 14.03 -9.42
C GLN A 66 -16.35 13.82 -7.92
N TYR A 67 -15.09 13.50 -7.59
CA TYR A 67 -14.65 13.15 -6.23
C TYR A 67 -13.88 14.26 -5.52
N PHE A 68 -13.37 15.23 -6.27
CA PHE A 68 -12.57 16.35 -5.79
C PHE A 68 -13.30 17.67 -6.00
N ARG A 69 -12.88 18.72 -5.26
CA ARG A 69 -13.40 20.09 -5.46
C ARG A 69 -13.23 20.58 -6.90
N ASN A 70 -12.16 20.16 -7.57
CA ASN A 70 -11.99 20.40 -8.99
C ASN A 70 -12.65 19.25 -9.76
N PRO A 71 -13.71 19.50 -10.56
CA PRO A 71 -14.47 18.46 -11.23
C PRO A 71 -13.71 17.78 -12.37
N ARG A 72 -12.52 18.29 -12.72
CA ARG A 72 -11.62 17.71 -13.72
C ARG A 72 -10.59 16.77 -13.11
N ARG A 73 -10.66 16.44 -11.82
CA ARG A 73 -9.71 15.54 -11.15
C ARG A 73 -10.38 14.23 -10.76
N GLY A 74 -9.66 13.13 -10.98
CA GLY A 74 -10.08 11.77 -10.64
C GLY A 74 -8.98 10.76 -10.97
N GLY A 75 -9.26 9.47 -10.71
CA GLY A 75 -8.51 8.34 -11.25
C GLY A 75 -8.72 8.19 -12.76
N LEU A 76 -8.24 7.09 -13.33
CA LEU A 76 -8.37 6.81 -14.77
C LEU A 76 -9.47 5.77 -15.01
N PHE A 77 -10.26 5.94 -16.08
CA PHE A 77 -11.36 5.03 -16.42
C PHE A 77 -10.90 3.58 -16.64
N GLY A 78 -9.78 3.40 -17.36
CA GLY A 78 -9.26 2.07 -17.71
C GLY A 78 -8.77 1.24 -16.53
N GLU A 79 -8.73 1.82 -15.33
CA GLU A 79 -8.30 1.14 -14.10
C GLU A 79 -9.47 0.45 -13.38
N LEU A 80 -10.70 0.52 -13.93
CA LEU A 80 -11.89 -0.18 -13.43
C LEU A 80 -12.30 0.18 -11.99
N MET A 81 -11.94 1.39 -11.54
CA MET A 81 -12.26 1.90 -10.21
C MET A 81 -13.28 3.04 -10.24
N ASP A 82 -14.10 3.18 -11.27
CA ASP A 82 -15.08 4.29 -11.40
C ASP A 82 -14.45 5.68 -11.21
N TYR A 83 -13.23 5.89 -11.71
CA TYR A 83 -12.40 7.09 -11.49
C TYR A 83 -12.03 7.34 -10.00
N CYS A 84 -12.24 6.39 -9.10
CA CYS A 84 -11.73 6.47 -7.74
C CYS A 84 -10.20 6.35 -7.75
N PRO A 85 -9.48 7.30 -7.17
CA PRO A 85 -8.02 7.21 -7.04
C PRO A 85 -7.63 6.15 -6.01
N PHE A 86 -6.65 5.34 -6.38
CA PHE A 86 -6.05 4.31 -5.53
C PHE A 86 -4.54 4.26 -5.77
N ILE A 87 -3.83 3.49 -4.95
CA ILE A 87 -2.40 3.26 -5.14
C ILE A 87 -2.22 2.26 -6.29
N PHE A 88 -1.75 2.77 -7.41
CA PHE A 88 -1.49 1.94 -8.59
C PHE A 88 -0.03 1.51 -8.63
N SER A 89 0.17 0.19 -8.79
CA SER A 89 1.48 -0.44 -9.02
C SER A 89 1.75 -0.63 -10.52
N TYR A 90 2.97 -0.39 -10.96
CA TYR A 90 3.42 -0.60 -12.34
C TYR A 90 4.51 -1.69 -12.42
N GLU A 91 4.94 -2.02 -13.63
CA GLU A 91 6.01 -3.00 -13.84
C GLU A 91 7.27 -2.64 -13.04
N GLY A 92 7.88 -3.64 -12.39
CA GLY A 92 9.05 -3.47 -11.54
C GLY A 92 8.75 -3.05 -10.10
N THR A 93 7.50 -2.77 -9.74
CA THR A 93 7.12 -2.37 -8.36
C THR A 93 6.55 -3.50 -7.49
N GLN A 94 6.54 -4.72 -8.03
CA GLN A 94 6.06 -5.92 -7.34
C GLN A 94 7.05 -6.38 -6.25
N CYS A 95 6.52 -6.77 -5.10
CA CYS A 95 7.34 -7.29 -4.01
C CYS A 95 7.88 -8.69 -4.27
N ILE A 96 7.22 -9.48 -5.12
CA ILE A 96 7.58 -10.87 -5.39
C ILE A 96 8.80 -11.00 -6.30
N ASN A 97 8.79 -10.23 -7.40
CA ASN A 97 9.73 -10.35 -8.51
C ASN A 97 10.01 -8.99 -9.19
N GLY A 98 9.73 -7.89 -8.50
CA GLY A 98 10.05 -6.54 -9.01
C GLY A 98 11.54 -6.23 -8.92
N ASP A 99 11.86 -4.97 -9.18
CA ASP A 99 13.23 -4.47 -9.27
C ASP A 99 13.60 -3.75 -7.97
N ALA A 100 14.65 -4.23 -7.30
CA ALA A 100 15.14 -3.63 -6.05
C ALA A 100 15.73 -2.22 -6.25
N ASP A 101 16.19 -1.90 -7.46
CA ASP A 101 16.70 -0.56 -7.81
C ASP A 101 15.56 0.44 -7.98
N VAL A 102 14.38 -0.03 -8.44
CA VAL A 102 13.15 0.77 -8.49
C VAL A 102 12.58 0.94 -7.07
N ILE A 103 12.44 -0.17 -6.34
CA ILE A 103 11.78 -0.22 -5.02
C ILE A 103 12.81 -0.07 -3.88
N ARG A 104 13.50 1.07 -3.84
CA ARG A 104 14.56 1.34 -2.85
C ARG A 104 14.15 0.99 -1.41
N GLY A 105 15.06 0.32 -0.70
CA GLY A 105 14.83 -0.10 0.68
C GLY A 105 14.03 -1.40 0.83
N SER A 106 13.79 -2.12 -0.27
CA SER A 106 12.96 -3.31 -0.26
C SER A 106 13.74 -4.61 -0.38
N ARG A 107 13.22 -5.64 0.28
CA ARG A 107 13.63 -7.03 0.09
C ARG A 107 12.61 -7.71 -0.82
N ILE A 108 13.05 -8.06 -2.03
CA ILE A 108 12.21 -8.71 -3.05
C ILE A 108 12.35 -10.22 -2.91
N GLY A 109 11.22 -10.94 -3.02
CA GLY A 109 11.22 -12.39 -2.91
C GLY A 109 9.81 -13.00 -2.90
N PRO A 110 9.67 -14.31 -3.08
CA PRO A 110 8.37 -14.98 -3.25
C PRO A 110 7.40 -14.78 -2.08
N ARG A 111 7.94 -14.57 -0.87
CA ARG A 111 7.16 -14.32 0.36
C ARG A 111 7.07 -12.84 0.73
N SER A 112 7.58 -11.94 -0.12
CA SER A 112 7.59 -10.52 0.16
C SER A 112 6.22 -9.89 -0.07
N ARG A 113 5.86 -9.00 0.84
CA ARG A 113 4.67 -8.16 0.80
C ARG A 113 5.07 -6.73 1.12
N CYS A 114 4.27 -5.78 0.66
CA CYS A 114 4.45 -4.38 0.98
C CYS A 114 4.03 -4.12 2.43
N LEU A 115 4.90 -3.48 3.20
CA LEU A 115 4.64 -3.05 4.56
C LEU A 115 4.61 -1.53 4.65
N LYS A 116 3.57 -1.00 5.32
CA LYS A 116 3.47 0.42 5.62
C LYS A 116 4.64 0.86 6.49
N THR A 117 5.14 2.07 6.31
CA THR A 117 6.23 2.60 7.13
C THR A 117 5.89 3.92 7.81
N ARG A 118 6.69 4.29 8.80
CA ARG A 118 6.61 5.59 9.48
C ARG A 118 7.95 6.28 9.45
N ARG A 119 8.11 7.21 8.50
CA ARG A 119 9.35 8.00 8.31
C ARG A 119 10.59 7.11 8.16
N LEU A 120 10.43 5.93 7.56
CA LEU A 120 11.55 5.05 7.25
C LEU A 120 12.46 5.72 6.25
N ARG A 121 13.77 5.70 6.52
CA ARG A 121 14.78 6.38 5.72
C ARG A 121 16.10 5.63 5.73
N ASP A 122 16.82 5.74 4.64
CA ASP A 122 18.20 5.25 4.48
C ASP A 122 19.16 6.45 4.33
N SER A 123 20.33 6.24 3.70
CA SER A 123 21.30 7.29 3.39
C SER A 123 20.83 8.33 2.37
N PHE A 124 19.87 8.01 1.51
CA PHE A 124 19.37 8.85 0.43
C PHE A 124 18.11 9.62 0.82
N GLY A 125 17.40 9.19 1.87
CA GLY A 125 16.23 9.89 2.39
C GLY A 125 15.07 8.94 2.68
N PHE A 126 13.85 9.48 2.76
CA PHE A 126 12.66 8.68 3.02
C PHE A 126 12.43 7.67 1.90
N THR A 127 12.20 6.42 2.26
CA THR A 127 11.98 5.32 1.31
C THR A 127 10.54 5.27 0.80
N GLY A 128 9.59 5.72 1.62
CA GLY A 128 8.18 5.36 1.45
C GLY A 128 7.89 4.02 2.10
N ASP A 129 6.84 3.36 1.64
CA ASP A 129 6.56 1.97 1.99
C ASP A 129 7.54 1.03 1.28
N VAL A 130 7.80 -0.14 1.87
CA VAL A 130 8.84 -1.07 1.39
C VAL A 130 8.33 -2.50 1.34
N CYS A 131 8.92 -3.32 0.48
CA CYS A 131 8.69 -4.76 0.52
C CYS A 131 9.60 -5.43 1.54
N ALA A 132 9.04 -6.38 2.29
CA ALA A 132 9.75 -7.24 3.21
C ALA A 132 9.15 -8.64 3.15
N GLU A 133 9.95 -9.66 3.43
CA GLU A 133 9.45 -11.03 3.51
C GLU A 133 8.57 -11.20 4.74
N VAL A 134 7.48 -11.95 4.56
CA VAL A 134 6.51 -12.24 5.62
C VAL A 134 6.40 -13.75 5.83
N SER A 135 6.42 -14.16 7.09
CA SER A 135 6.05 -15.52 7.54
C SER A 135 4.84 -15.47 8.45
N CYS A 136 4.01 -16.51 8.40
CA CYS A 136 2.70 -16.56 9.02
C CYS A 136 2.53 -17.85 9.83
N ASP A 137 3.34 -18.03 10.88
CA ASP A 137 3.37 -19.26 11.67
C ASP A 137 2.56 -19.11 12.96
N ASN A 138 1.69 -20.08 13.28
CA ASN A 138 0.93 -20.16 14.55
C ASN A 138 0.35 -18.80 15.01
N ASP A 139 -0.48 -18.20 14.14
CA ASP A 139 -1.12 -16.88 14.30
C ASP A 139 -0.19 -15.66 14.36
N THR A 140 1.12 -15.87 14.40
CA THR A 140 2.10 -14.78 14.45
C THR A 140 2.54 -14.38 13.05
N VAL A 141 2.50 -13.08 12.76
CA VAL A 141 3.17 -12.51 11.59
C VAL A 141 4.61 -12.20 11.98
N SER A 142 5.57 -12.72 11.23
CA SER A 142 6.98 -12.39 11.35
C SER A 142 7.46 -11.74 10.07
N VAL A 143 8.39 -10.79 10.18
CA VAL A 143 8.91 -10.05 9.03
C VAL A 143 10.42 -10.09 9.00
N ARG A 144 10.96 -10.09 7.78
CA ARG A 144 12.40 -9.99 7.50
C ARG A 144 12.61 -8.93 6.42
N TYR A 145 13.33 -7.87 6.76
CA TYR A 145 13.47 -6.66 5.95
C TYR A 145 14.88 -6.53 5.34
N LEU A 146 15.08 -5.55 4.46
CA LEU A 146 16.37 -5.35 3.80
C LEU A 146 17.46 -5.00 4.82
N GLY A 147 18.61 -5.68 4.73
CA GLY A 147 19.76 -5.44 5.61
C GLY A 147 19.74 -6.19 6.95
N ASP A 148 18.77 -7.08 7.14
CA ASP A 148 18.69 -7.96 8.31
C ASP A 148 18.03 -9.29 7.92
N ASP A 149 18.80 -10.39 8.01
CA ASP A 149 18.31 -11.72 7.64
C ASP A 149 17.59 -12.46 8.78
N VAL A 150 17.43 -11.82 9.95
CA VAL A 150 16.70 -12.38 11.10
C VAL A 150 15.20 -12.13 10.97
N TRP A 151 14.40 -13.11 11.40
CA TRP A 151 12.94 -12.95 11.50
C TRP A 151 12.55 -12.21 12.78
N HIS A 152 11.75 -11.16 12.63
CA HIS A 152 11.26 -10.34 13.72
C HIS A 152 9.75 -10.55 13.88
N ALA A 153 9.30 -10.87 15.10
CA ALA A 153 7.89 -10.91 15.40
C ALA A 153 7.26 -9.54 15.15
N CYS A 154 6.14 -9.52 14.44
CA CYS A 154 5.44 -8.30 14.01
C CYS A 154 3.96 -8.36 14.41
N PRO A 155 3.64 -8.16 15.70
CA PRO A 155 2.24 -8.18 16.15
C PRO A 155 1.45 -7.05 15.49
N GLU A 156 0.21 -7.33 15.09
CA GLU A 156 -0.67 -6.41 14.38
C GLU A 156 -0.72 -5.01 15.03
N GLY A 157 -0.56 -3.96 14.20
CA GLY A 157 -0.59 -2.56 14.65
C GLY A 157 0.63 -2.10 15.44
N LYS A 158 1.54 -3.00 15.82
CA LYS A 158 2.85 -2.64 16.40
C LYS A 158 3.79 -2.14 15.32
N ARG A 159 5.00 -1.79 15.75
CA ARG A 159 6.03 -1.19 14.88
C ARG A 159 7.39 -1.77 15.22
N ILE A 160 8.14 -2.11 14.18
CA ILE A 160 9.52 -2.57 14.29
C ILE A 160 10.44 -1.40 13.96
N THR A 161 11.51 -1.28 14.74
CA THR A 161 12.60 -0.35 14.45
C THR A 161 13.74 -1.17 13.84
N PRO A 162 14.06 -1.01 12.55
CA PRO A 162 15.12 -1.79 11.91
C PRO A 162 16.47 -1.59 12.61
N THR A 163 17.21 -2.68 12.82
CA THR A 163 18.47 -2.69 13.59
C THR A 163 19.75 -2.86 12.75
N GLY A 164 19.64 -2.79 11.41
CA GLY A 164 20.78 -2.93 10.47
C GLY A 164 21.38 -1.61 9.97
N SER A 165 22.39 -1.70 9.11
CA SER A 165 23.10 -0.54 8.53
C SER A 165 22.37 0.16 7.39
N VAL A 166 21.39 -0.51 6.77
CA VAL A 166 20.63 0.00 5.61
C VAL A 166 19.76 1.19 6.02
N PHE A 167 18.98 1.05 7.08
CA PHE A 167 18.05 2.09 7.52
C PHE A 167 18.67 2.97 8.60
N ARG A 168 18.57 4.29 8.44
CA ARG A 168 19.07 5.31 9.37
C ARG A 168 18.00 5.83 10.33
N GLY A 169 16.82 5.19 10.33
CA GLY A 169 15.73 5.48 11.26
C GLY A 169 14.35 5.33 10.63
N GLY A 170 13.33 5.59 11.46
CA GLY A 170 11.94 5.32 11.13
C GLY A 170 11.49 3.94 11.60
N LYS A 171 10.31 3.52 11.17
CA LYS A 171 9.69 2.27 11.63
C LYS A 171 8.95 1.56 10.51
N ILE A 172 8.91 0.23 10.55
CA ILE A 172 8.02 -0.62 9.75
C ILE A 172 6.76 -0.87 10.59
N VAL A 173 5.58 -0.75 9.98
CA VAL A 173 4.29 -0.98 10.64
C VAL A 173 3.86 -2.42 10.38
N CYS A 174 3.50 -3.12 11.46
CA CYS A 174 3.05 -4.49 11.36
C CYS A 174 1.64 -4.58 10.76
N PRO A 175 1.48 -5.31 9.65
CA PRO A 175 0.20 -5.42 8.96
C PRO A 175 -0.77 -6.27 9.76
N ARG A 176 -2.04 -6.25 9.35
CA ARG A 176 -3.01 -7.21 9.86
C ARG A 176 -2.76 -8.57 9.22
N ARG A 177 -2.99 -9.66 9.94
CA ARG A 177 -2.73 -11.02 9.42
C ARG A 177 -3.46 -11.27 8.09
N ILE A 178 -4.71 -10.85 8.01
CA ILE A 178 -5.58 -10.94 6.83
C ILE A 178 -5.00 -10.27 5.57
N GLU A 179 -4.11 -9.28 5.72
CA GLU A 179 -3.56 -8.51 4.60
C GLU A 179 -2.33 -9.16 3.95
N VAL A 180 -1.69 -10.11 4.62
CA VAL A 180 -0.40 -10.66 4.19
C VAL A 180 -0.29 -12.18 4.29
N CYS A 181 -1.19 -12.82 5.04
CA CYS A 181 -1.24 -14.27 5.23
C CYS A 181 -2.43 -14.86 4.49
N TYR A 182 -2.13 -15.56 3.39
CA TYR A 182 -3.11 -16.28 2.60
C TYR A 182 -3.09 -17.77 2.97
N VAL A 183 -4.26 -18.41 2.95
CA VAL A 183 -4.37 -19.85 3.22
C VAL A 183 -3.98 -20.59 1.94
N HIS A 184 -2.88 -21.33 1.97
CA HIS A 184 -2.49 -22.29 0.93
C HIS A 184 -2.59 -23.70 1.49
#